data_AF-A0A437AMT0-F1
#
_entry.id   AF-A0A437AMT0-F1
#
_cell.length_a   1.000
_cell.length_b   1.000
_cell.length_c   1.000
_cell.angle_alpha   90.00
_cell.angle_beta   90.00
_cell.angle_gamma   90.00
#
_symmetry.space_group_name_H-M   'P 1'
#
loop_
_entity.id
_entity.type
_entity.pdbx_description
1 polymer ?
#
loop_
_entity_poly.entity_id
_entity_poly.type
_entity_poly.pdbx_seq_one_letter_code
_entity_poly.pdbx_strand_id
1 'polypeptide(L)'
;MGNIFSRQLSLRDLLLSLDEKITALEESIESLENNKYSLTQYLYIFFILIIPVLIIIIPSFGKITVIYAFFICLVVYFVKKVYEFILDKMIQNRKIKLRGLKEIQKKRIEELKKEISYVETKQLIEKYEKESPKKKSEKGIVDTLAGAILGKDEPSRMYALVCEKCYSHNGLVHPNEYKFTKYKCYKCNALNDKREK
;
A
#
# COMPACT_ATOMS: atom_id res chain seq x y z
N MET A 1 12.12 9.68 35.15
CA MET A 1 12.29 10.18 33.77
C MET A 1 11.34 9.40 32.90
N GLY A 2 10.23 10.04 32.49
CA GLY A 2 9.07 9.35 31.91
C GLY A 2 9.30 8.93 30.46
N ASN A 3 8.92 7.69 30.17
CA ASN A 3 8.95 7.09 28.85
C ASN A 3 8.15 7.92 27.83
N ILE A 4 8.83 8.30 26.75
CA ILE A 4 8.27 8.87 25.52
C ILE A 4 7.65 7.70 24.76
N PHE A 5 6.51 7.20 25.25
CA PHE A 5 5.67 6.31 24.45
C PHE A 5 4.99 7.19 23.41
N SER A 6 5.63 7.35 22.24
CA SER A 6 5.00 7.99 21.08
C SER A 6 3.74 7.18 20.76
N ARG A 7 2.59 7.70 21.17
CA ARG A 7 1.28 7.15 20.80
C ARG A 7 1.27 7.02 19.28
N GLN A 8 1.11 5.80 18.76
CA GLN A 8 0.98 5.60 17.32
C GLN A 8 -0.15 6.49 16.83
N LEU A 9 0.19 7.46 15.98
CA LEU A 9 -0.73 8.45 15.45
C LEU A 9 -1.86 7.68 14.77
N SER A 10 -3.12 7.95 15.16
CA SER A 10 -4.23 7.19 14.59
C SER A 10 -4.29 7.45 13.09
N LEU A 11 -4.73 6.46 12.31
CA LEU A 11 -4.78 6.59 10.86
C LEU A 11 -5.61 7.80 10.41
N ARG A 12 -6.65 8.13 11.17
CA ARG A 12 -7.46 9.34 10.97
C ARG A 12 -6.62 10.59 11.19
N ASP A 13 -5.87 10.67 12.28
CA ASP A 13 -4.99 11.79 12.58
C ASP A 13 -3.90 11.96 11.51
N LEU A 14 -3.39 10.85 10.95
CA LEU A 14 -2.43 10.89 9.84
C LEU A 14 -3.08 11.42 8.56
N LEU A 15 -4.27 10.95 8.20
CA LEU A 15 -5.01 11.45 7.04
C LEU A 15 -5.36 12.93 7.19
N LEU A 16 -5.78 13.37 8.38
CA LEU A 16 -6.03 14.78 8.71
C LEU A 16 -4.76 15.62 8.53
N SER A 17 -3.61 15.14 9.03
CA SER A 17 -2.35 15.86 8.88
C SER A 17 -1.85 15.94 7.44
N LEU A 18 -2.20 14.97 6.59
CA LEU A 18 -1.92 15.03 5.15
C LEU A 18 -2.83 16.03 4.45
N ASP A 19 -4.11 16.04 4.81
CA ASP A 19 -5.10 16.95 4.25
C ASP A 19 -4.76 18.42 4.58
N GLU A 20 -4.40 18.70 5.83
CA GLU A 20 -3.93 20.02 6.26
C GLU A 20 -2.68 20.49 5.49
N LYS A 21 -1.74 19.59 5.22
CA LYS A 21 -0.54 19.91 4.40
C LYS A 21 -0.89 20.12 2.93
N ILE A 22 -1.85 19.38 2.41
CA ILE A 22 -2.33 19.51 1.03
C ILE A 22 -3.01 20.87 0.85
N THR A 23 -3.94 21.22 1.73
CA THR A 23 -4.69 22.50 1.67
C THR A 23 -3.75 23.69 1.85
N ALA A 24 -2.83 23.66 2.81
CA ALA A 24 -1.85 24.73 3.01
C ALA A 24 -0.93 24.93 1.80
N LEU A 25 -0.54 23.84 1.11
CA LEU A 25 0.25 23.92 -0.12
C LEU A 25 -0.57 24.43 -1.31
N GLU A 26 -1.84 24.05 -1.41
CA GLU A 26 -2.75 24.55 -2.45
C GLU A 26 -2.96 26.05 -2.31
N GLU A 27 -3.24 26.54 -1.10
CA GLU A 27 -3.38 27.97 -0.80
C GLU A 27 -2.08 28.74 -1.07
N SER A 28 -0.93 28.15 -0.72
CA SER A 28 0.38 28.72 -1.03
C SER A 28 0.66 28.80 -2.54
N ILE A 29 0.15 27.87 -3.33
CA ILE A 29 0.30 27.89 -4.80
C ILE A 29 -0.63 28.94 -5.38
N GLU A 30 -1.90 28.96 -4.97
CA GLU A 30 -2.91 29.90 -5.44
C GLU A 30 -2.52 31.35 -5.15
N SER A 31 -2.03 31.64 -3.94
CA SER A 31 -1.55 32.99 -3.58
C SER A 31 -0.37 33.45 -4.45
N LEU A 32 0.54 32.55 -4.85
CA LEU A 32 1.65 32.87 -5.75
C LEU A 32 1.20 33.08 -7.20
N GLU A 33 0.24 32.29 -7.65
CA GLU A 33 -0.37 32.44 -8.99
C GLU A 33 -1.12 33.77 -9.07
N ASN A 34 -1.90 34.11 -8.04
CA ASN A 34 -2.60 35.38 -7.92
C ASN A 34 -1.62 36.56 -7.89
N ASN A 35 -0.54 36.49 -7.08
CA ASN A 35 0.48 37.54 -7.04
C ASN A 35 1.19 37.71 -8.40
N LYS A 36 1.49 36.61 -9.10
CA LYS A 36 2.05 36.65 -10.47
C LYS A 36 1.09 37.38 -11.43
N TYR A 37 -0.19 37.04 -11.39
CA TYR A 37 -1.21 37.66 -12.23
C TYR A 37 -1.38 39.15 -11.90
N SER A 38 -1.52 39.50 -10.63
CA SER A 38 -1.63 40.90 -10.17
C SER A 38 -0.43 41.73 -10.61
N LEU A 39 0.80 41.26 -10.40
CA LEU A 39 2.00 41.97 -10.82
C LEU A 39 2.09 42.16 -12.34
N THR A 40 1.73 41.12 -13.11
CA THR A 40 1.69 41.20 -14.57
C THR A 40 0.65 42.21 -15.04
N GLN A 41 -0.51 42.25 -14.39
CA GLN A 41 -1.59 43.20 -14.68
C GLN A 41 -1.19 44.65 -14.36
N TYR A 42 -0.59 44.91 -13.18
CA TYR A 42 -0.11 46.26 -12.83
C TYR A 42 0.97 46.77 -13.79
N LEU A 43 1.90 45.89 -14.18
CA LEU A 43 2.97 46.24 -15.11
C LEU A 43 2.42 46.54 -16.51
N TYR A 44 1.39 45.82 -16.98
CA TYR A 44 0.69 46.13 -18.23
C TYR A 44 -0.05 47.48 -18.18
N ILE A 45 -0.77 47.76 -17.09
CA ILE A 45 -1.44 49.04 -16.87
C ILE A 45 -0.42 50.20 -16.86
N PHE A 46 0.73 50.01 -16.19
CA PHE A 46 1.81 51.00 -16.16
C PHE A 46 2.33 51.33 -17.56
N PHE A 47 2.59 50.31 -18.39
CA PHE A 47 3.03 50.54 -19.78
C PHE A 47 1.97 51.25 -20.63
N ILE A 48 0.69 50.90 -20.47
CA ILE A 48 -0.41 51.60 -21.16
C ILE A 48 -0.45 53.09 -20.81
N LEU A 49 -0.21 53.45 -19.55
CA LEU A 49 -0.22 54.85 -19.10
C LEU A 49 1.05 55.62 -19.50
N ILE A 50 2.22 54.97 -19.51
CA ILE A 50 3.50 55.61 -19.81
C ILE A 50 3.74 55.85 -21.30
N ILE A 51 3.33 54.92 -22.18
CA ILE A 51 3.53 55.03 -23.63
C ILE A 51 3.01 56.36 -24.23
N PRO A 52 1.78 56.85 -23.95
CA PRO A 52 1.31 58.11 -24.51
C PRO A 52 2.12 59.31 -24.03
N VAL A 53 2.59 59.30 -22.77
CA VAL A 53 3.45 60.36 -22.23
C VAL A 53 4.79 60.40 -22.95
N LEU A 54 5.38 59.23 -23.22
CA LEU A 54 6.62 59.14 -24.00
C LEU A 54 6.46 59.71 -25.41
N ILE A 55 5.35 59.44 -26.09
CA ILE A 55 5.06 59.96 -27.45
C ILE A 55 5.04 61.49 -27.46
N ILE A 56 4.49 62.13 -26.43
CA ILE A 56 4.44 63.60 -26.32
C ILE A 56 5.84 64.19 -26.06
N ILE A 57 6.69 63.50 -25.30
CA ILE A 57 8.01 63.99 -24.89
C ILE A 57 9.09 63.81 -25.98
N ILE A 58 9.05 62.70 -26.73
CA ILE A 58 10.04 62.35 -27.79
C ILE A 58 10.35 63.50 -28.78
N PRO A 59 9.37 64.24 -29.35
CA PRO A 59 9.68 65.31 -30.29
C PRO A 59 10.48 66.47 -29.68
N SER A 60 10.46 66.63 -28.35
CA SER A 60 11.15 67.72 -27.64
C SER A 60 12.66 67.46 -27.44
N PHE A 61 13.08 66.20 -27.33
CA PHE A 61 14.43 65.85 -26.86
C PHE A 61 15.31 65.11 -27.89
N GLY A 62 14.83 64.89 -29.11
CA GLY A 62 15.63 64.34 -30.22
C GLY A 62 15.94 62.84 -30.13
N LYS A 63 16.77 62.33 -31.06
CA LYS A 63 17.00 60.88 -31.32
C LYS A 63 17.60 60.08 -30.16
N ILE A 64 18.37 60.74 -29.28
CA ILE A 64 19.06 60.09 -28.16
C ILE A 64 18.04 59.49 -27.17
N THR A 65 16.89 60.14 -26.99
CA THR A 65 15.83 59.65 -26.08
C THR A 65 15.22 58.33 -26.52
N VAL A 66 15.09 58.11 -27.84
CA VAL A 66 14.54 56.87 -28.40
C VAL A 66 15.45 55.68 -28.11
N ILE A 67 16.76 55.88 -28.18
CA ILE A 67 17.76 54.84 -27.87
C ILE A 67 17.65 54.42 -26.40
N TYR A 68 17.60 55.38 -25.47
CA TYR A 68 17.44 55.08 -24.05
C TYR A 68 16.11 54.40 -23.74
N ALA A 69 15.00 54.83 -24.36
CA ALA A 69 13.70 54.20 -24.20
C ALA A 69 13.71 52.73 -24.65
N PHE A 70 14.38 52.43 -25.76
CA PHE A 70 14.54 51.06 -26.24
C PHE A 70 15.30 50.17 -25.25
N PHE A 71 16.42 50.66 -24.71
CA PHE A 71 17.18 49.92 -23.69
C PHE A 71 16.38 49.72 -22.40
N ILE A 72 15.61 50.71 -21.95
CA ILE A 72 14.75 50.58 -20.77
C ILE A 72 13.70 49.49 -20.99
N CYS A 73 13.04 49.47 -22.16
CA CYS A 73 12.08 48.42 -22.51
C CYS A 73 12.71 47.02 -22.52
N LEU A 74 13.92 46.87 -23.06
CA LEU A 74 14.66 45.61 -23.04
C LEU A 74 14.99 45.15 -21.61
N VAL A 75 15.48 46.06 -20.77
CA VAL A 75 15.80 45.75 -19.37
C VAL A 75 14.55 45.32 -18.62
N VAL A 76 13.44 46.05 -18.75
CA VAL A 76 12.18 45.69 -18.09
C VAL A 76 11.65 44.35 -18.60
N TYR A 77 11.74 44.07 -19.90
CA TYR A 77 11.39 42.76 -20.46
C TYR A 77 12.22 41.63 -19.84
N PHE A 78 13.55 41.81 -19.76
CA PHE A 78 14.44 40.79 -19.21
C PHE A 78 14.19 40.56 -17.71
N VAL A 79 14.06 41.63 -16.93
CA VAL A 79 13.72 41.57 -15.50
C VAL A 79 12.40 40.85 -15.28
N LYS A 80 11.36 41.20 -16.05
CA LYS A 80 10.06 40.52 -16.02
C LYS A 80 10.23 39.03 -16.31
N LYS A 81 11.00 38.67 -17.35
CA LYS A 81 11.18 37.27 -17.75
C LYS A 81 11.89 36.45 -16.69
N VAL A 82 12.93 37.01 -16.08
CA VAL A 82 13.65 36.39 -14.95
C VAL A 82 12.71 36.22 -13.75
N TYR A 83 11.91 37.24 -13.44
CA TYR A 83 10.93 37.19 -12.35
C TYR A 83 9.88 36.10 -12.56
N GLU A 84 9.27 36.05 -13.75
CA GLU A 84 8.32 34.99 -14.14
C GLU A 84 8.95 33.61 -14.02
N PHE A 85 10.18 33.44 -14.51
CA PHE A 85 10.89 32.16 -14.44
C PHE A 85 11.14 31.69 -13.00
N ILE A 86 11.53 32.59 -12.10
CA ILE A 86 11.76 32.28 -10.68
C ILE A 86 10.43 31.87 -10.03
N LEU A 87 9.37 32.65 -10.21
CA LEU A 87 8.05 32.33 -9.67
C LEU A 87 7.52 31.01 -10.21
N ASP A 88 7.63 30.77 -11.51
CA ASP A 88 7.18 29.53 -12.14
C ASP A 88 7.96 28.34 -11.59
N LYS A 89 9.28 28.44 -11.45
CA LYS A 89 10.10 27.38 -10.85
C LYS A 89 9.69 27.09 -9.41
N MET A 90 9.40 28.13 -8.63
CA MET A 90 8.91 27.98 -7.24
C MET A 90 7.52 27.32 -7.18
N ILE A 91 6.59 27.70 -8.07
CA ILE A 91 5.25 27.13 -8.17
C ILE A 91 5.33 25.66 -8.60
N GLN A 92 6.15 25.33 -9.61
CA GLN A 92 6.34 23.97 -10.09
C GLN A 92 6.89 23.05 -9.00
N ASN A 93 7.88 23.51 -8.23
CA ASN A 93 8.40 22.74 -7.11
C ASN A 93 7.34 22.44 -6.04
N ARG A 94 6.46 23.41 -5.73
CA ARG A 94 5.32 23.20 -4.82
C ARG A 94 4.28 22.24 -5.41
N LYS A 95 3.95 22.37 -6.70
CA LYS A 95 3.04 21.45 -7.41
C LYS A 95 3.55 20.01 -7.44
N ILE A 96 4.86 19.81 -7.57
CA ILE A 96 5.49 18.48 -7.48
C ILE A 96 5.31 17.91 -6.07
N LYS A 97 5.57 18.70 -5.02
CA LYS A 97 5.36 18.27 -3.62
C LYS A 97 3.89 17.91 -3.35
N LEU A 98 2.97 18.74 -3.82
CA LEU A 98 1.53 18.51 -3.70
C LEU A 98 1.11 17.19 -4.34
N ARG A 99 1.57 16.92 -5.58
CA ARG A 99 1.32 15.64 -6.25
C ARG A 99 1.87 14.46 -5.45
N GLY A 100 3.07 14.59 -4.89
CA GLY A 100 3.66 13.56 -4.02
C GLY A 100 2.81 13.25 -2.80
N LEU A 101 2.28 14.27 -2.11
CA LEU A 101 1.41 14.09 -0.95
C LEU A 101 0.06 13.45 -1.32
N LYS A 102 -0.56 13.87 -2.43
CA LYS A 102 -1.81 13.25 -2.93
C LYS A 102 -1.62 11.78 -3.30
N GLU A 103 -0.49 11.43 -3.91
CA GLU A 103 -0.15 10.02 -4.20
C GLU A 103 0.07 9.21 -2.91
N ILE A 104 0.72 9.78 -1.89
CA ILE A 104 0.87 9.12 -0.58
C ILE A 104 -0.51 8.86 0.06
N GLN A 105 -1.39 9.86 0.05
CA GLN A 105 -2.75 9.73 0.57
C GLN A 105 -3.52 8.62 -0.17
N LYS A 106 -3.46 8.61 -1.50
CA LYS A 106 -4.13 7.60 -2.34
C LYS A 106 -3.62 6.18 -2.07
N LYS A 107 -2.30 5.99 -2.01
CA LYS A 107 -1.69 4.68 -1.72
C LYS A 107 -2.14 4.13 -0.37
N ARG A 108 -2.18 4.96 0.68
CA ARG A 108 -2.66 4.51 1.99
C ARG A 108 -4.14 4.18 2.02
N ILE A 109 -4.98 4.94 1.31
CA ILE A 109 -6.40 4.59 1.16
C ILE A 109 -6.55 3.24 0.43
N GLU A 110 -5.74 2.99 -0.60
CA GLU A 110 -5.78 1.73 -1.33
C GLU A 110 -5.34 0.52 -0.49
N GLU A 111 -4.28 0.67 0.30
CA GLU A 111 -3.85 -0.36 1.26
C GLU A 111 -4.93 -0.68 2.28
N LEU A 112 -5.59 0.35 2.83
CA LEU A 112 -6.70 0.15 3.76
C LEU A 112 -7.87 -0.59 3.11
N LYS A 113 -8.21 -0.27 1.86
CA LYS A 113 -9.26 -0.98 1.12
C LYS A 113 -8.92 -2.46 0.94
N LYS A 114 -7.64 -2.79 0.70
CA LYS A 114 -7.18 -4.18 0.59
C LYS A 114 -7.27 -4.91 1.93
N GLU A 115 -6.84 -4.27 3.03
CA GLU A 115 -6.97 -4.83 4.37
C GLU A 115 -8.44 -5.06 4.76
N ILE A 116 -9.32 -4.09 4.51
CA ILE A 116 -10.76 -4.22 4.75
C ILE A 116 -11.35 -5.36 3.92
N SER A 117 -11.04 -5.43 2.61
CA SER A 117 -11.52 -6.50 1.72
C SER A 117 -11.04 -7.88 2.18
N TYR A 118 -9.79 -8.02 2.63
CA TYR A 118 -9.28 -9.26 3.22
C TYR A 118 -10.02 -9.63 4.51
N VAL A 119 -10.23 -8.65 5.41
CA VAL A 119 -10.95 -8.87 6.68
C VAL A 119 -12.40 -9.26 6.43
N GLU A 120 -13.12 -8.57 5.55
CA GLU A 120 -14.50 -8.92 5.17
C GLU A 120 -14.58 -10.32 4.56
N THR A 121 -13.67 -10.65 3.62
CA THR A 121 -13.60 -11.99 3.00
C THR A 121 -13.35 -13.06 4.06
N LYS A 122 -12.43 -12.81 5.00
CA LYS A 122 -12.12 -13.72 6.09
C LYS A 122 -13.29 -13.90 7.05
N GLN A 123 -14.00 -12.83 7.40
CA GLN A 123 -15.20 -12.89 8.24
C GLN A 123 -16.32 -13.69 7.58
N LEU A 124 -16.50 -13.56 6.26
CA LEU A 124 -17.45 -14.37 5.50
C LEU A 124 -17.07 -15.85 5.54
N ILE A 125 -15.80 -16.18 5.28
CA ILE A 125 -15.31 -17.56 5.36
C ILE A 125 -15.53 -18.13 6.77
N GLU A 126 -15.17 -17.40 7.83
CA GLU A 126 -15.36 -17.82 9.23
C GLU A 126 -16.83 -18.03 9.60
N LYS A 127 -17.73 -17.21 9.06
CA LYS A 127 -19.18 -17.34 9.27
C LYS A 127 -19.71 -18.66 8.69
N TYR A 128 -19.36 -18.97 7.44
CA TYR A 128 -19.82 -20.20 6.78
C TYR A 128 -19.09 -21.45 7.26
N GLU A 129 -17.84 -21.36 7.71
CA GLU A 129 -17.16 -22.47 8.39
C GLU A 129 -17.82 -22.82 9.74
N LYS A 130 -18.39 -21.84 10.45
CA LYS A 130 -19.15 -22.10 11.68
C LYS A 130 -20.52 -22.73 11.40
N GLU A 131 -21.14 -22.44 10.26
CA GLU A 131 -22.45 -22.96 9.85
C GLU A 131 -22.36 -24.32 9.11
N SER A 132 -21.22 -24.64 8.50
CA SER A 132 -20.96 -26.01 8.05
C SER A 132 -20.80 -26.93 9.28
N PRO A 133 -21.40 -28.14 9.32
CA PRO A 133 -21.06 -29.10 10.34
C PRO A 133 -19.59 -29.45 10.15
N LYS A 134 -18.72 -28.81 10.94
CA LYS A 134 -17.31 -29.15 10.95
C LYS A 134 -17.21 -30.63 11.25
N LYS A 135 -16.72 -31.38 10.27
CA LYS A 135 -15.95 -32.62 10.47
C LYS A 135 -14.71 -32.22 11.29
N LYS A 136 -14.91 -31.87 12.55
CA LYS A 136 -13.84 -31.82 13.54
C LYS A 136 -13.43 -33.26 13.72
N SER A 137 -12.18 -33.54 13.38
CA SER A 137 -11.42 -34.57 14.07
C SER A 137 -11.66 -34.41 15.58
N GLU A 138 -12.53 -35.24 16.15
CA GLU A 138 -12.70 -35.44 17.60
C GLU A 138 -11.49 -36.23 18.13
N LYS A 139 -10.32 -35.59 18.13
CA LYS A 139 -9.20 -36.07 18.94
C LYS A 139 -9.35 -35.47 20.32
N GLY A 140 -9.90 -36.24 21.26
CA GLY A 140 -9.93 -35.83 22.68
C GLY A 140 -10.85 -36.67 23.56
N ILE A 141 -12.03 -37.07 23.06
CA ILE A 141 -13.02 -37.79 23.87
C ILE A 141 -13.25 -39.20 23.31
N VAL A 142 -13.32 -39.32 21.98
CA VAL A 142 -13.44 -40.63 21.31
C VAL A 142 -12.18 -41.46 21.50
N ASP A 143 -10.98 -40.85 21.46
CA ASP A 143 -9.71 -41.52 21.77
C ASP A 143 -9.63 -42.03 23.21
N THR A 144 -10.20 -41.27 24.17
CA THR A 144 -10.23 -41.64 25.59
C THR A 144 -11.19 -42.79 25.86
N LEU A 145 -12.35 -42.80 25.17
CA LEU A 145 -13.33 -43.87 25.27
C LEU A 145 -12.88 -45.15 24.54
N ALA A 146 -12.25 -45.01 23.37
CA ALA A 146 -11.64 -46.11 22.64
C ALA A 146 -10.52 -46.76 23.45
N GLY A 147 -9.66 -45.97 24.12
CA GLY A 147 -8.61 -46.48 25.00
C GLY A 147 -9.13 -47.16 26.27
N ALA A 148 -10.35 -46.83 26.72
CA ALA A 148 -10.99 -47.47 27.86
C ALA A 148 -11.72 -48.78 27.50
N ILE A 149 -12.32 -48.84 26.30
CA ILE A 149 -13.09 -50.01 25.83
C ILE A 149 -12.17 -51.07 25.20
N LEU A 150 -11.12 -50.66 24.49
CA LEU A 150 -10.29 -51.58 23.69
C LEU A 150 -9.11 -52.20 24.44
N GLY A 151 -8.89 -51.84 25.72
CA GLY A 151 -7.74 -52.31 26.50
C GLY A 151 -6.45 -51.62 26.06
N LYS A 152 -5.65 -51.16 27.03
CA LYS A 152 -4.37 -50.51 26.76
C LYS A 152 -3.33 -51.53 26.31
N ASP A 153 -3.20 -51.72 25.00
CA ASP A 153 -1.91 -52.03 24.42
C ASP A 153 -1.31 -50.73 23.85
N GLU A 154 -0.26 -50.24 24.51
CA GLU A 154 0.49 -49.06 24.12
C GLU A 154 0.88 -49.15 22.62
N PRO A 155 0.59 -48.13 21.78
CA PRO A 155 0.93 -48.12 20.35
C PRO A 155 2.41 -48.40 20.05
N SER A 156 3.27 -48.19 21.05
CA SER A 156 4.72 -48.43 21.01
C SER A 156 5.11 -49.90 20.89
N ARG A 157 4.20 -50.85 21.08
CA ARG A 157 4.48 -52.30 20.95
C ARG A 157 3.91 -52.95 19.68
N MET A 158 3.33 -52.16 18.77
CA MET A 158 2.77 -52.69 17.52
C MET A 158 3.80 -52.71 16.38
N TYR A 159 3.68 -53.67 15.48
CA TYR A 159 4.47 -53.72 14.25
C TYR A 159 3.75 -53.03 13.10
N ALA A 160 4.52 -52.34 12.26
CA ALA A 160 4.02 -51.66 11.06
C ALA A 160 3.80 -52.65 9.90
N LEU A 161 2.64 -52.55 9.25
CA LEU A 161 2.31 -53.28 8.02
C LEU A 161 2.82 -52.54 6.79
N VAL A 162 4.10 -52.74 6.47
CA VAL A 162 4.76 -52.14 5.30
C VAL A 162 4.66 -53.06 4.09
N CYS A 163 4.13 -52.55 2.98
CA CYS A 163 3.97 -53.33 1.75
C CYS A 163 5.32 -53.64 1.08
N GLU A 164 5.54 -54.88 0.66
CA GLU A 164 6.78 -55.32 0.02
C GLU A 164 6.98 -54.76 -1.40
N LYS A 165 5.90 -54.44 -2.12
CA LYS A 165 5.96 -53.94 -3.50
C LYS A 165 6.17 -52.43 -3.61
N CYS A 166 5.55 -51.65 -2.71
CA CYS A 166 5.50 -50.19 -2.82
C CYS A 166 5.90 -49.44 -1.55
N TYR A 167 6.30 -50.17 -0.49
CA TYR A 167 6.75 -49.65 0.80
C TYR A 167 5.78 -48.71 1.52
N SER A 168 4.50 -48.71 1.12
CA SER A 168 3.47 -47.93 1.80
C SER A 168 3.13 -48.55 3.15
N HIS A 169 2.89 -47.72 4.16
CA HIS A 169 2.41 -48.11 5.49
C HIS A 169 0.89 -48.35 5.48
N ASN A 170 0.43 -49.55 5.81
CA ASN A 170 -0.99 -49.97 5.72
C ASN A 170 -1.67 -50.15 7.08
N GLY A 171 -1.01 -49.74 8.18
CA GLY A 171 -1.55 -49.84 9.53
C GLY A 171 -0.58 -50.50 10.50
N LEU A 172 -1.08 -50.74 11.72
CA LEU A 172 -0.36 -51.35 12.82
C LEU A 172 -1.02 -52.68 13.18
N VAL A 173 -0.24 -53.64 13.66
CA VAL A 173 -0.74 -54.93 14.14
C VAL A 173 0.03 -55.38 15.38
N HIS A 174 -0.62 -56.12 16.27
CA HIS A 174 0.01 -56.66 17.45
C HIS A 174 1.10 -57.70 17.06
N PRO A 175 2.25 -57.78 17.75
CA PRO A 175 3.33 -58.72 17.42
C PRO A 175 2.89 -60.19 17.33
N ASN A 176 1.92 -60.60 18.16
CA ASN A 176 1.37 -61.97 18.16
C ASN A 176 0.57 -62.29 16.88
N GLU A 177 -0.03 -61.28 16.25
CA GLU A 177 -0.86 -61.44 15.05
C GLU A 177 -0.08 -61.17 13.75
N TYR A 178 1.07 -60.50 13.85
CA TYR A 178 1.90 -60.11 12.71
C TYR A 178 2.24 -61.27 11.77
N LYS A 179 2.53 -62.46 12.32
CA LYS A 179 2.87 -63.66 11.53
C LYS A 179 1.71 -64.17 10.67
N PHE A 180 0.46 -63.97 11.11
CA PHE A 180 -0.74 -64.53 10.49
C PHE A 180 -1.52 -63.49 9.68
N THR A 181 -1.10 -62.22 9.74
CA THR A 181 -1.81 -61.11 9.10
C THR A 181 -1.57 -61.10 7.60
N LYS A 182 -2.66 -61.20 6.84
CA LYS A 182 -2.70 -61.03 5.39
C LYS A 182 -3.50 -59.78 5.06
N TYR A 183 -2.95 -58.92 4.21
CA TYR A 183 -3.63 -57.68 3.83
C TYR A 183 -3.38 -57.30 2.37
N LYS A 184 -4.33 -56.54 1.81
CA LYS A 184 -4.24 -55.95 0.48
C LYS A 184 -3.79 -54.50 0.63
N CYS A 185 -2.74 -54.11 -0.10
CA CYS A 185 -2.21 -52.76 0.03
C CYS A 185 -3.18 -51.71 -0.56
N TYR A 186 -3.52 -50.66 0.20
CA TYR A 186 -4.44 -49.61 -0.28
C TYR A 186 -3.88 -48.81 -1.47
N LYS A 187 -2.55 -48.74 -1.60
CA LYS A 187 -1.88 -47.92 -2.64
C LYS A 187 -1.68 -48.66 -3.95
N CYS A 188 -1.21 -49.91 -3.91
CA CYS A 188 -0.86 -50.67 -5.12
C CYS A 188 -1.69 -51.95 -5.32
N ASN A 189 -2.64 -52.24 -4.43
CA ASN A 189 -3.49 -53.43 -4.44
C ASN A 189 -2.75 -54.78 -4.38
N ALA A 190 -1.44 -54.79 -4.12
CA ALA A 190 -0.68 -56.02 -3.92
C ALA A 190 -1.13 -56.75 -2.64
N LEU A 191 -1.19 -58.09 -2.71
CA LEU A 191 -1.52 -58.95 -1.58
C LEU A 191 -0.24 -59.30 -0.81
N ASN A 192 -0.16 -58.89 0.46
CA ASN A 192 0.97 -59.18 1.34
C ASN A 192 0.54 -60.32 2.28
N ASP A 193 1.18 -61.48 2.18
CA ASP A 193 0.86 -62.71 2.92
C ASP A 193 2.17 -63.24 3.52
N LYS A 194 2.28 -63.22 4.85
CA LYS A 194 3.52 -63.56 5.58
C LYS A 194 3.58 -65.01 6.07
N ARG A 195 2.58 -65.84 5.74
CA ARG A 195 2.60 -67.26 6.07
C ARG A 195 3.84 -67.87 5.44
N GLU A 196 4.63 -68.56 6.26
CA GLU A 196 5.92 -69.16 5.91
C GLU A 196 5.83 -69.85 4.54
N LYS A 197 6.68 -69.40 3.61
CA LYS A 197 7.18 -70.26 2.53
C LYS A 197 8.31 -71.11 3.09
#